data_AF-A0A142YBS0-F1
#
_entry.id   AF-A0A142YBS0-F1
#
_cell.length_a   1.000
_cell.length_b   1.000
_cell.length_c   1.000
_cell.angle_alpha   90.00
_cell.angle_beta   90.00
_cell.angle_gamma   90.00
#
_symmetry.space_group_name_H-M   'P 1'
#
loop_
_entity.id
_entity.type
_entity.pdbx_description
1 polymer ?
#
loop_
_entity_poly.entity_id
_entity_poly.type
_entity_poly.pdbx_seq_one_letter_code
_entity_poly.pdbx_strand_id
1 'polypeptide(L)'
;MARTRTRRAFLRDLGLSAAALPFVLNLPSLGFAGTAGRKKRLVVMFSPNGVIPKAFWPDEEGADFKLKQSLSPLEPFKDRTLILNGVCDKVRGDGDNHMRGMGCLLTGIELFPGNIQGGSDTPAGWASGLSIDQEIKKKYQADEATRTRFGSLEFGVMVPERADTWTRMVYDGPNKPIAPIDDPYQMFSKLYGRMKDQESLKSILDDVKGDLKKIESAVSVEDRRILEEHATFVREMERELTSDDGAGLDHPVPELEPGIKTVNDEIPKISKTQIDLMVQSFAADFSRIATLQYTNSVGMAKMNWIGVPEGHHELSHNPDSDEASVEKLIKINTWFCEQMAYLARRLAETPEPGGPGSLLDNTTIIWTNELGKGNSHTLDDIPFVLVGNGLDFKMRRSLKYKKVPHNRLLLSIAHGMGHTELKRFGNPDHCGDGPLSDLT
;
A
#
# COMPACT_ATOMS: atom_id res chain seq x y z
N MET A 1 39.34 -21.60 -21.70
CA MET A 1 38.54 -22.16 -20.59
C MET A 1 38.71 -21.25 -19.38
N ALA A 2 37.73 -20.41 -19.06
CA ALA A 2 37.77 -19.58 -17.87
C ALA A 2 37.51 -20.47 -16.64
N ARG A 3 38.52 -20.64 -15.78
CA ARG A 3 38.37 -21.34 -14.50
C ARG A 3 37.48 -20.48 -13.60
N THR A 4 36.32 -20.99 -13.20
CA THR A 4 35.53 -20.46 -12.08
C THR A 4 36.37 -20.51 -10.81
N ARG A 5 36.93 -19.37 -10.40
CA ARG A 5 37.61 -19.22 -9.12
C ARG A 5 36.56 -19.17 -8.01
N THR A 6 36.65 -20.09 -7.04
CA THR A 6 35.75 -20.11 -5.89
C THR A 6 36.12 -19.01 -4.88
N ARG A 7 35.16 -18.56 -4.07
CA ARG A 7 35.32 -17.51 -3.03
C ARG A 7 36.59 -17.71 -2.19
N ARG A 8 36.89 -18.97 -1.84
CA ARG A 8 38.03 -19.36 -1.02
C ARG A 8 39.38 -19.22 -1.74
N ALA A 9 39.41 -19.41 -3.06
CA ALA A 9 40.64 -19.33 -3.86
C ALA A 9 41.10 -17.88 -4.05
N PHE A 10 40.17 -16.96 -4.35
CA PHE A 10 40.49 -15.54 -4.54
C PHE A 10 41.04 -14.87 -3.27
N LEU A 11 40.44 -15.17 -2.12
CA LEU A 11 40.87 -14.61 -0.83
C LEU A 11 42.21 -15.17 -0.35
N ARG A 12 42.48 -16.45 -0.62
CA ARG A 12 43.77 -17.08 -0.32
C ARG A 12 44.90 -16.48 -1.15
N ASP A 13 44.65 -16.20 -2.42
CA ASP A 13 45.65 -15.64 -3.34
C ASP A 13 46.02 -14.18 -2.97
N LEU A 14 45.16 -13.46 -2.22
CA LEU A 14 45.40 -12.09 -1.75
C LEU A 14 46.01 -12.01 -0.33
N GLY A 15 46.17 -13.14 0.38
CA GLY A 15 46.80 -13.15 1.71
C GLY A 15 46.04 -12.40 2.81
N LEU A 16 44.74 -12.13 2.61
CA LEU A 16 43.90 -11.39 3.56
C LEU A 16 43.41 -12.31 4.69
N SER A 17 43.49 -11.84 5.93
CA SER A 17 42.98 -12.59 7.09
C SER A 17 41.45 -12.62 7.11
N ALA A 18 40.85 -13.64 7.73
CA ALA A 18 39.39 -13.75 7.87
C ALA A 18 38.75 -12.56 8.63
N ALA A 19 39.54 -11.79 9.37
CA ALA A 19 39.09 -10.57 10.05
C ALA A 19 38.87 -9.38 9.08
N ALA A 20 39.48 -9.40 7.89
CA ALA A 20 39.31 -8.35 6.88
C ALA A 20 38.09 -8.58 5.96
N LEU A 21 37.42 -9.73 6.08
CA LEU A 21 36.31 -10.15 5.20
C LEU A 21 35.15 -9.14 5.12
N PRO A 22 34.65 -8.59 6.25
CA PRO A 22 33.51 -7.67 6.23
C PRO A 22 33.83 -6.38 5.45
N PHE A 23 35.08 -5.93 5.53
CA PHE A 23 35.52 -4.66 4.94
C PHE A 23 35.81 -4.78 3.43
N VAL A 24 36.28 -5.94 2.99
CA VAL A 24 36.63 -6.18 1.58
C VAL A 24 35.39 -6.57 0.75
N LEU A 25 34.42 -7.25 1.35
CA LEU A 25 33.17 -7.64 0.68
C LEU A 25 32.16 -6.49 0.53
N ASN A 26 32.28 -5.44 1.34
CA ASN A 26 31.46 -4.23 1.24
C ASN A 26 32.01 -3.17 0.26
N LEU A 27 33.16 -3.41 -0.37
CA LEU A 27 33.67 -2.50 -1.40
C LEU A 27 32.84 -2.67 -2.69
N PRO A 28 32.22 -1.60 -3.23
CA PRO A 28 31.36 -1.67 -4.43
C PRO A 28 32.05 -2.25 -5.66
N SER A 29 33.39 -2.16 -5.73
CA SER A 29 34.22 -2.67 -6.82
C SER A 29 34.59 -4.16 -6.67
N LEU A 30 34.39 -4.75 -5.50
CA LEU A 30 34.72 -6.16 -5.17
C LEU A 30 33.50 -6.97 -4.72
N GLY A 31 32.35 -6.32 -4.50
CA GLY A 31 31.06 -6.97 -4.41
C GLY A 31 30.78 -7.68 -5.73
N PHE A 32 31.05 -9.00 -5.78
CA PHE A 32 30.50 -9.85 -6.82
C PHE A 32 29.00 -9.60 -6.82
N ALA A 33 28.46 -9.05 -7.92
CA ALA A 33 27.04 -8.79 -8.14
C ALA A 33 26.25 -9.98 -7.58
N GLY A 34 25.71 -9.76 -6.37
CA GLY A 34 25.05 -10.80 -5.62
C GLY A 34 23.80 -11.15 -6.38
N THR A 35 23.55 -12.44 -6.53
CA THR A 35 22.28 -13.04 -6.97
C THR A 35 21.15 -12.76 -5.96
N ALA A 36 21.09 -11.56 -5.39
CA ALA A 36 19.97 -11.12 -4.57
C ALA A 36 18.79 -10.93 -5.52
N GLY A 37 17.70 -11.67 -5.28
CA GLY A 37 16.49 -11.56 -6.08
C GLY A 37 15.97 -10.12 -6.10
N ARG A 38 15.32 -9.76 -7.20
CA ARG A 38 14.67 -8.44 -7.37
C ARG A 38 13.70 -8.18 -6.21
N LYS A 39 13.87 -7.07 -5.48
CA LYS A 39 13.01 -6.70 -4.34
C LYS A 39 11.71 -6.09 -4.84
N LYS A 40 10.75 -6.93 -5.25
CA LYS A 40 9.43 -6.45 -5.71
C LYS A 40 8.71 -5.74 -4.57
N ARG A 41 8.18 -4.55 -4.86
CA ARG A 41 7.42 -3.72 -3.92
C ARG A 41 6.09 -3.29 -4.51
N LEU A 42 5.10 -3.13 -3.62
CA LEU A 42 3.76 -2.68 -3.96
C LEU A 42 3.41 -1.44 -3.13
N VAL A 43 2.88 -0.42 -3.78
CA VAL A 43 2.21 0.70 -3.11
C VAL A 43 0.76 0.76 -3.54
N VAL A 44 -0.18 0.84 -2.60
CA VAL A 44 -1.59 1.15 -2.90
C VAL A 44 -1.91 2.53 -2.38
N MET A 45 -2.20 3.47 -3.28
CA MET A 45 -2.64 4.82 -2.97
C MET A 45 -4.16 4.91 -3.15
N PHE A 46 -4.86 5.37 -2.12
CA PHE A 46 -6.31 5.56 -2.12
C PHE A 46 -6.66 7.04 -2.07
N SER A 47 -7.59 7.47 -2.92
CA SER A 47 -8.28 8.77 -2.84
C SER A 47 -9.79 8.53 -2.81
N PRO A 48 -10.60 9.40 -2.19
CA PRO A 48 -12.04 9.17 -2.08
C PRO A 48 -12.90 9.80 -3.20
N ASN A 49 -14.20 9.50 -3.18
CA ASN A 49 -15.33 10.16 -3.87
C ASN A 49 -15.40 10.00 -5.41
N GLY A 50 -14.79 8.96 -5.95
CA GLY A 50 -14.76 8.67 -7.38
C GLY A 50 -14.06 9.72 -8.24
N VAL A 51 -14.30 9.65 -9.54
CA VAL A 51 -13.67 10.53 -10.55
C VAL A 51 -14.69 11.13 -11.51
N ILE A 52 -14.30 12.16 -12.25
CA ILE A 52 -15.04 12.66 -13.43
C ILE A 52 -14.67 11.81 -14.65
N PRO A 53 -15.52 10.88 -15.13
CA PRO A 53 -15.11 9.87 -16.10
C PRO A 53 -14.61 10.46 -17.43
N LYS A 54 -15.25 11.54 -17.92
CA LYS A 54 -14.88 12.21 -19.18
C LYS A 54 -13.49 12.85 -19.15
N ALA A 55 -13.01 13.22 -17.96
CA ALA A 55 -11.71 13.86 -17.74
C ALA A 55 -10.65 12.89 -17.20
N PHE A 56 -11.04 11.64 -16.93
CA PHE A 56 -10.18 10.62 -16.34
C PHE A 56 -9.79 9.53 -17.35
N TRP A 57 -10.77 8.89 -17.99
CA TRP A 57 -10.53 7.70 -18.81
C TRP A 57 -10.04 8.05 -20.22
N PRO A 58 -8.92 7.46 -20.69
CA PRO A 58 -8.51 7.58 -22.09
C PRO A 58 -9.59 7.06 -23.06
N ASP A 59 -9.70 7.70 -24.23
CA ASP A 59 -10.65 7.26 -25.26
C ASP A 59 -10.12 6.05 -26.02
N GLU A 60 -8.81 5.95 -26.20
CA GLU A 60 -8.14 4.88 -26.94
C GLU A 60 -7.78 3.69 -26.05
N GLU A 61 -7.72 2.50 -26.65
CA GLU A 61 -7.19 1.28 -26.02
C GLU A 61 -5.79 0.97 -26.60
N GLY A 62 -4.92 0.36 -25.80
CA GLY A 62 -3.56 0.02 -26.20
C GLY A 62 -2.54 1.12 -25.89
N ALA A 63 -1.43 1.14 -26.61
CA ALA A 63 -0.23 1.91 -26.27
C ALA A 63 -0.22 3.37 -26.72
N ASP A 64 -1.15 3.75 -27.60
CA ASP A 64 -1.26 5.09 -28.18
C ASP A 64 -2.29 5.96 -27.45
N PHE A 65 -2.71 5.54 -26.25
CA PHE A 65 -3.66 6.27 -25.42
C PHE A 65 -3.17 7.67 -25.06
N LYS A 66 -4.13 8.59 -24.92
CA LYS A 66 -3.87 9.95 -24.43
C LYS A 66 -4.29 10.07 -22.97
N LEU A 67 -3.40 10.59 -22.14
CA LEU A 67 -3.75 10.95 -20.77
C LEU A 67 -4.75 12.10 -20.82
N LYS A 68 -5.89 11.93 -20.15
CA LYS A 68 -6.89 12.99 -19.98
C LYS A 68 -6.43 13.98 -18.90
N GLN A 69 -7.16 15.08 -18.75
CA GLN A 69 -6.80 16.17 -17.84
C GLN A 69 -6.50 15.70 -16.41
N SER A 70 -7.32 14.81 -15.84
CA SER A 70 -7.09 14.27 -14.50
C SER A 70 -5.83 13.42 -14.38
N LEU A 71 -5.36 12.81 -15.47
CA LEU A 71 -4.18 11.94 -15.51
C LEU A 71 -2.94 12.60 -16.13
N SER A 72 -3.06 13.84 -16.61
CA SER A 72 -1.97 14.59 -17.25
C SER A 72 -0.68 14.70 -16.42
N PRO A 73 -0.69 14.72 -15.06
CA PRO A 73 0.55 14.68 -14.27
C PRO A 73 1.43 13.44 -14.51
N LEU A 74 0.88 12.36 -15.07
CA LEU A 74 1.62 11.13 -15.38
C LEU A 74 2.34 11.16 -16.73
N GLU A 75 2.30 12.25 -17.50
CA GLU A 75 2.99 12.33 -18.80
C GLU A 75 4.49 11.94 -18.71
N PRO A 76 5.27 12.36 -17.69
CA PRO A 76 6.66 11.93 -17.54
C PRO A 76 6.85 10.41 -17.31
N PHE A 77 5.78 9.71 -16.91
CA PHE A 77 5.78 8.28 -16.61
C PHE A 77 4.91 7.46 -17.56
N LYS A 78 4.43 8.04 -18.68
CA LYS A 78 3.49 7.40 -19.60
C LYS A 78 3.94 6.02 -20.08
N ASP A 79 5.25 5.85 -20.33
CA ASP A 79 5.87 4.56 -20.70
C ASP A 79 5.76 3.48 -19.62
N ARG A 80 5.50 3.89 -18.38
CA ARG A 80 5.41 3.05 -17.20
C ARG A 80 4.01 3.09 -16.59
N THR A 81 3.01 3.57 -17.34
CA THR A 81 1.62 3.69 -16.88
C THR A 81 0.73 2.63 -17.52
N LEU A 82 -0.13 2.03 -16.70
CA LEU A 82 -1.19 1.10 -17.11
C LEU A 82 -2.53 1.57 -16.52
N ILE A 83 -3.53 1.77 -17.37
CA ILE A 83 -4.87 2.24 -16.96
C ILE A 83 -5.87 1.13 -17.22
N LEU A 84 -6.63 0.72 -16.19
CA LEU A 84 -7.59 -0.38 -16.28
C LEU A 84 -9.01 0.15 -16.16
N ASN A 85 -9.69 0.35 -17.30
CA ASN A 85 -11.10 0.74 -17.33
C ASN A 85 -11.99 -0.51 -17.43
N GLY A 86 -13.12 -0.57 -16.72
CA GLY A 86 -13.97 -1.77 -16.72
C GLY A 86 -13.65 -2.79 -15.63
N VAL A 87 -12.84 -2.44 -14.64
CA VAL A 87 -12.67 -3.24 -13.41
C VAL A 87 -13.65 -2.70 -12.35
N CYS A 88 -14.41 -3.59 -11.73
CA CYS A 88 -15.53 -3.22 -10.87
C CYS A 88 -15.43 -3.85 -9.48
N ASP A 89 -15.86 -3.11 -8.46
CA ASP A 89 -16.29 -3.75 -7.22
C ASP A 89 -17.66 -4.41 -7.43
N LYS A 90 -17.67 -5.74 -7.43
CA LYS A 90 -18.87 -6.58 -7.59
C LYS A 90 -19.35 -7.17 -6.27
N VAL A 91 -18.62 -6.97 -5.17
CA VAL A 91 -19.03 -7.45 -3.85
C VAL A 91 -20.27 -6.68 -3.41
N ARG A 92 -21.31 -7.41 -2.98
CA ARG A 92 -22.58 -6.85 -2.50
C ARG A 92 -22.87 -7.39 -1.11
N GLY A 93 -23.78 -6.78 -0.39
CA GLY A 93 -24.06 -7.12 1.01
C GLY A 93 -24.37 -5.85 1.79
N ASP A 94 -24.06 -5.85 3.07
CA ASP A 94 -24.40 -4.74 3.98
C ASP A 94 -23.60 -3.46 3.71
N GLY A 95 -24.05 -2.34 4.29
CA GLY A 95 -23.43 -1.02 4.16
C GLY A 95 -23.86 -0.22 2.93
N ASP A 96 -23.41 1.03 2.82
CA ASP A 96 -23.58 1.80 1.59
C ASP A 96 -22.42 1.56 0.61
N ASN A 97 -22.47 2.17 -0.57
CA ASN A 97 -21.42 1.98 -1.57
C ASN A 97 -20.08 2.57 -1.15
N HIS A 98 -20.03 3.58 -0.29
CA HIS A 98 -18.76 4.08 0.25
C HIS A 98 -18.15 3.07 1.23
N MET A 99 -18.97 2.48 2.10
CA MET A 99 -18.52 1.43 3.01
C MET A 99 -18.01 0.20 2.26
N ARG A 100 -18.81 -0.32 1.30
CA ARG A 100 -18.41 -1.47 0.50
C ARG A 100 -17.19 -1.15 -0.35
N GLY A 101 -17.24 -0.04 -1.08
CA GLY A 101 -16.17 0.35 -1.98
C GLY A 101 -14.83 0.51 -1.26
N MET A 102 -14.80 0.85 0.04
CA MET A 102 -13.57 0.97 0.81
C MET A 102 -13.19 -0.32 1.55
N GLY A 103 -14.12 -0.93 2.28
CA GLY A 103 -13.85 -2.15 3.05
C GLY A 103 -13.66 -3.39 2.20
N CYS A 104 -14.35 -3.47 1.05
CA CYS A 104 -14.21 -4.55 0.08
C CYS A 104 -13.04 -4.31 -0.90
N LEU A 105 -12.47 -3.10 -0.96
CA LEU A 105 -11.54 -2.68 -2.01
C LEU A 105 -10.33 -3.60 -2.16
N LEU A 106 -9.67 -3.88 -1.05
CA LEU A 106 -8.46 -4.69 -1.00
C LEU A 106 -8.74 -6.09 -0.48
N THR A 107 -9.91 -6.34 0.12
CA THR A 107 -10.30 -7.65 0.65
C THR A 107 -11.04 -8.50 -0.39
N GLY A 108 -11.72 -7.84 -1.34
CA GLY A 108 -12.56 -8.47 -2.34
C GLY A 108 -13.70 -9.31 -1.74
N ILE A 109 -14.11 -9.07 -0.49
CA ILE A 109 -15.07 -9.88 0.23
C ILE A 109 -16.04 -9.00 1.02
N GLU A 110 -17.19 -9.56 1.38
CA GLU A 110 -18.29 -8.86 2.02
C GLU A 110 -17.89 -8.18 3.33
N LEU A 111 -18.67 -7.15 3.69
CA LEU A 111 -18.72 -6.65 5.04
C LEU A 111 -19.55 -7.59 5.92
N PHE A 112 -19.16 -7.75 7.18
CA PHE A 112 -20.05 -8.37 8.15
C PHE A 112 -21.28 -7.49 8.40
N PRO A 113 -22.39 -8.09 8.88
CA PRO A 113 -23.44 -7.32 9.52
C PRO A 113 -22.89 -6.54 10.71
N GLY A 114 -23.45 -5.36 10.95
CA GLY A 114 -23.01 -4.53 12.07
C GLY A 114 -24.01 -3.45 12.42
N ASN A 115 -23.52 -2.43 13.14
CA ASN A 115 -24.33 -1.34 13.66
C ASN A 115 -23.93 0.03 13.10
N ILE A 116 -22.99 0.07 12.15
CA ILE A 116 -22.60 1.31 11.49
C ILE A 116 -23.61 1.59 10.38
N GLN A 117 -24.50 2.55 10.64
CA GLN A 117 -25.55 2.96 9.72
C GLN A 117 -25.02 3.97 8.71
N GLY A 118 -25.10 3.63 7.42
CA GLY A 118 -24.76 4.50 6.30
C GLY A 118 -25.97 4.98 5.50
N GLY A 119 -25.74 5.29 4.22
CA GLY A 119 -26.79 5.69 3.27
C GLY A 119 -27.66 4.54 2.72
N SER A 120 -27.45 3.31 3.17
CA SER A 120 -28.20 2.09 2.79
C SER A 120 -29.23 1.66 3.83
N ASP A 121 -30.14 0.75 3.47
CA ASP A 121 -31.12 0.19 4.41
C ASP A 121 -30.47 -0.74 5.47
N THR A 122 -29.31 -1.32 5.15
CA THR A 122 -28.60 -2.29 6.02
C THR A 122 -27.33 -1.68 6.59
N PRO A 123 -27.18 -1.59 7.93
CA PRO A 123 -25.93 -1.19 8.57
C PRO A 123 -24.83 -2.24 8.36
N ALA A 124 -23.57 -1.84 8.42
CA ALA A 124 -22.43 -2.74 8.23
C ALA A 124 -21.52 -2.80 9.46
N GLY A 125 -20.74 -3.88 9.50
CA GLY A 125 -19.53 -4.06 10.29
C GLY A 125 -18.31 -4.18 9.37
N TRP A 126 -17.18 -4.55 9.94
CA TRP A 126 -15.91 -4.64 9.23
C TRP A 126 -15.88 -5.71 8.13
N ALA A 127 -14.91 -5.63 7.22
CA ALA A 127 -14.72 -6.63 6.17
C ALA A 127 -14.53 -8.04 6.76
N SER A 128 -15.07 -9.04 6.07
CA SER A 128 -15.08 -10.43 6.52
C SER A 128 -13.82 -11.21 6.15
N GLY A 129 -12.75 -10.54 5.69
CA GLY A 129 -11.51 -11.19 5.28
C GLY A 129 -10.28 -10.30 5.31
N LEU A 130 -9.15 -10.93 5.00
CA LEU A 130 -7.83 -10.33 4.87
C LEU A 130 -7.74 -9.48 3.60
N SER A 131 -6.99 -8.38 3.63
CA SER A 131 -6.70 -7.58 2.44
C SER A 131 -5.50 -8.11 1.65
N ILE A 132 -5.47 -7.89 0.34
CA ILE A 132 -4.48 -8.48 -0.59
C ILE A 132 -3.05 -8.08 -0.24
N ASP A 133 -2.88 -6.86 0.27
CA ASP A 133 -1.61 -6.33 0.73
C ASP A 133 -1.10 -7.11 1.97
N GLN A 134 -2.00 -7.48 2.89
CA GLN A 134 -1.65 -8.29 4.05
C GLN A 134 -1.45 -9.78 3.70
N GLU A 135 -2.16 -10.31 2.69
CA GLU A 135 -1.89 -11.64 2.12
C GLU A 135 -0.47 -11.73 1.54
N ILE A 136 -0.10 -10.76 0.70
CA ILE A 136 1.25 -10.70 0.10
C ILE A 136 2.30 -10.46 1.19
N LYS A 137 2.01 -9.62 2.20
CA LYS A 137 2.88 -9.43 3.37
C LYS A 137 3.15 -10.77 4.06
N LYS A 138 2.11 -11.55 4.37
CA LYS A 138 2.25 -12.86 5.04
C LYS A 138 3.14 -13.80 4.22
N LYS A 139 2.94 -13.84 2.89
CA LYS A 139 3.80 -14.61 1.98
C LYS A 139 5.27 -14.18 2.06
N TYR A 140 5.54 -12.88 2.01
CA TYR A 140 6.91 -12.35 2.02
C TYR A 140 7.60 -12.43 3.39
N GLN A 141 6.85 -12.32 4.47
CA GLN A 141 7.37 -12.45 5.83
C GLN A 141 7.69 -13.91 6.21
N ALA A 142 7.07 -14.88 5.52
CA ALA A 142 7.35 -16.30 5.69
C ALA A 142 8.68 -16.75 5.04
N ASP A 143 9.21 -15.98 4.08
CA ASP A 143 10.49 -16.26 3.41
C ASP A 143 11.58 -15.31 3.90
N GLU A 144 12.65 -15.86 4.49
CA GLU A 144 13.79 -15.12 5.03
C GLU A 144 14.44 -14.20 3.99
N ALA A 145 14.43 -14.57 2.71
CA ALA A 145 15.02 -13.77 1.64
C ALA A 145 14.20 -12.51 1.29
N THR A 146 12.89 -12.51 1.56
CA THR A 146 12.00 -11.38 1.28
C THR A 146 11.54 -10.64 2.53
N ARG A 147 11.77 -11.22 3.71
CA ARG A 147 11.38 -10.67 5.00
C ARG A 147 12.06 -9.32 5.25
N THR A 148 11.28 -8.40 5.79
CA THR A 148 11.73 -7.06 6.22
C THR A 148 11.26 -6.77 7.63
N ARG A 149 11.77 -5.69 8.23
CA ARG A 149 11.42 -5.26 9.58
C ARG A 149 9.92 -5.15 9.83
N PHE A 150 9.15 -4.46 8.97
CA PHE A 150 7.71 -4.26 9.18
C PHE A 150 6.82 -5.10 8.25
N GLY A 151 7.35 -5.62 7.15
CA GLY A 151 6.60 -6.27 6.07
C GLY A 151 5.74 -5.30 5.26
N SER A 152 4.76 -4.67 5.91
CA SER A 152 3.89 -3.62 5.38
C SER A 152 3.99 -2.34 6.21
N LEU A 153 3.70 -1.19 5.61
CA LEU A 153 3.59 0.10 6.29
C LEU A 153 2.36 0.87 5.79
N GLU A 154 1.44 1.18 6.71
CA GLU A 154 0.18 1.84 6.40
C GLU A 154 0.27 3.34 6.72
N PHE A 155 0.42 4.16 5.68
CA PHE A 155 0.51 5.62 5.75
C PHE A 155 -0.88 6.25 5.54
N GLY A 156 -1.14 7.34 6.28
CA GLY A 156 -2.37 8.12 6.16
C GLY A 156 -2.10 9.60 5.86
N VAL A 157 -3.10 10.28 5.33
CA VAL A 157 -3.16 11.75 5.22
C VAL A 157 -4.53 12.19 5.67
N MET A 158 -4.61 12.84 6.85
CA MET A 158 -5.86 13.33 7.44
C MET A 158 -6.93 12.23 7.59
N VAL A 159 -6.53 11.05 8.07
CA VAL A 159 -7.46 9.94 8.24
C VAL A 159 -8.20 10.13 9.56
N PRO A 160 -9.55 10.14 9.59
CA PRO A 160 -10.27 10.33 10.84
C PRO A 160 -9.93 9.28 11.91
N GLU A 161 -9.84 9.74 13.16
CA GLU A 161 -9.64 8.86 14.32
C GLU A 161 -10.78 7.86 14.47
N ARG A 162 -12.01 8.27 14.10
CA ARG A 162 -13.19 7.40 14.07
C ARG A 162 -12.88 6.14 13.25
N ALA A 163 -12.98 4.99 13.90
CA ALA A 163 -12.76 3.69 13.27
C ALA A 163 -14.09 3.08 12.85
N ASP A 164 -14.39 3.10 11.56
CA ASP A 164 -15.46 2.34 10.94
C ASP A 164 -15.14 1.99 9.48
N THR A 165 -16.08 1.34 8.80
CA THR A 165 -15.92 0.86 7.41
C THR A 165 -15.71 1.96 6.39
N TRP A 166 -16.01 3.22 6.73
CA TRP A 166 -15.66 4.34 5.85
C TRP A 166 -14.22 4.78 5.98
N THR A 167 -13.49 4.35 7.01
CA THR A 167 -12.16 4.90 7.34
C THR A 167 -11.02 3.90 7.23
N ARG A 168 -11.28 2.61 6.91
CA ARG A 168 -10.25 1.56 6.85
C ARG A 168 -10.37 0.70 5.58
N MET A 169 -9.30 0.67 4.80
CA MET A 169 -9.18 -0.18 3.59
C MET A 169 -8.28 -1.41 3.77
N VAL A 170 -7.47 -1.45 4.83
CA VAL A 170 -6.50 -2.53 5.11
C VAL A 170 -7.00 -3.40 6.26
N TYR A 171 -6.91 -4.72 6.11
CA TYR A 171 -7.40 -5.69 7.08
C TYR A 171 -6.40 -6.85 7.24
N ASP A 172 -5.97 -7.14 8.47
CA ASP A 172 -5.13 -8.33 8.77
C ASP A 172 -5.94 -9.64 8.89
N GLY A 173 -7.25 -9.54 8.67
CA GLY A 173 -8.16 -10.67 8.67
C GLY A 173 -9.61 -10.21 8.88
N PRO A 174 -10.54 -11.18 8.98
CA PRO A 174 -11.94 -10.90 9.26
C PRO A 174 -12.09 -10.04 10.52
N ASN A 175 -12.77 -8.90 10.41
CA ASN A 175 -13.01 -7.99 11.53
C ASN A 175 -11.74 -7.41 12.18
N LYS A 176 -10.61 -7.36 11.46
CA LYS A 176 -9.31 -6.86 11.94
C LYS A 176 -8.80 -5.70 11.08
N PRO A 177 -9.45 -4.52 11.10
CA PRO A 177 -8.97 -3.37 10.35
C PRO A 177 -7.63 -2.86 10.89
N ILE A 178 -6.75 -2.41 9.99
CA ILE A 178 -5.51 -1.72 10.35
C ILE A 178 -5.71 -0.21 10.16
N ALA A 179 -5.45 0.58 11.20
CA ALA A 179 -5.46 2.02 11.11
C ALA A 179 -4.14 2.53 10.51
N PRO A 180 -4.17 3.38 9.46
CA PRO A 180 -2.97 4.01 8.96
C PRO A 180 -2.43 5.06 9.96
N ILE A 181 -1.11 5.28 9.95
CA ILE A 181 -0.49 6.36 10.70
C ILE A 181 -0.47 7.61 9.84
N ASP A 182 -1.28 8.60 10.19
CA ASP A 182 -1.44 9.82 9.40
C ASP A 182 -0.58 11.01 9.88
N ASP A 183 -0.07 10.94 11.12
CA ASP A 183 0.93 11.85 11.66
C ASP A 183 2.35 11.46 11.19
N PRO A 184 3.04 12.32 10.41
CA PRO A 184 4.40 12.03 9.93
C PRO A 184 5.43 11.85 11.05
N TYR A 185 5.28 12.50 12.20
CA TYR A 185 6.21 12.34 13.32
C TYR A 185 6.06 10.98 14.00
N GLN A 186 4.83 10.46 14.08
CA GLN A 186 4.57 9.11 14.58
C GLN A 186 5.12 8.07 13.61
N MET A 187 4.93 8.27 12.30
CA MET A 187 5.51 7.39 11.29
C MET A 187 7.04 7.42 11.35
N PHE A 188 7.67 8.59 11.40
CA PHE A 188 9.12 8.70 11.57
C PHE A 188 9.61 8.02 12.85
N SER A 189 8.90 8.20 13.98
CA SER A 189 9.23 7.53 15.23
C SER A 189 9.09 6.01 15.14
N LYS A 190 8.11 5.50 14.38
CA LYS A 190 7.98 4.06 14.09
C LYS A 190 9.17 3.56 13.27
N LEU A 191 9.59 4.30 12.24
CA LEU A 191 10.72 3.91 11.38
C LEU A 191 12.06 3.98 12.12
N TYR A 192 12.30 5.01 12.93
CA TYR A 192 13.63 5.35 13.46
C TYR A 192 13.74 5.43 14.99
N GLY A 193 12.64 5.44 15.74
CA GLY A 193 12.63 5.78 17.17
C GLY A 193 13.13 4.71 18.14
N ARG A 194 13.45 3.50 17.69
CA ARG A 194 13.74 2.33 18.57
C ARG A 194 15.23 2.06 18.85
N MET A 195 16.13 3.02 18.67
CA MET A 195 17.55 2.84 19.08
C MET A 195 17.84 3.13 20.57
N LYS A 196 16.82 3.38 21.43
CA LYS A 196 17.06 3.74 22.85
C LYS A 196 16.40 2.87 23.93
N ASP A 197 15.53 1.90 23.62
CA ASP A 197 14.77 1.18 24.66
C ASP A 197 14.44 -0.30 24.34
N GLN A 198 15.25 -0.96 23.51
CA GLN A 198 15.02 -2.36 23.13
C GLN A 198 15.02 -3.34 24.32
N GLU A 199 15.85 -3.11 25.34
CA GLU A 199 15.91 -3.96 26.53
C GLU A 199 14.64 -3.85 27.40
N SER A 200 14.15 -2.61 27.59
CA SER A 200 12.93 -2.33 28.36
C SER A 200 11.68 -2.92 27.70
N LEU A 201 11.55 -2.74 26.38
CA LEU A 201 10.43 -3.28 25.61
C LEU A 201 10.41 -4.82 25.57
N LYS A 202 11.58 -5.46 25.47
CA LYS A 202 11.67 -6.92 25.50
C LYS A 202 11.23 -7.50 26.85
N SER A 203 11.67 -6.88 27.95
CA SER A 203 11.27 -7.24 29.31
C SER A 203 9.74 -7.17 29.50
N ILE A 204 9.10 -6.11 29.03
CA ILE A 204 7.65 -5.94 29.13
C ILE A 204 6.89 -6.98 28.30
N LEU A 205 7.37 -7.31 27.09
CA LEU A 205 6.72 -8.31 26.24
C LEU A 205 6.82 -9.72 26.83
N ASP A 206 7.95 -10.06 27.46
CA ASP A 206 8.12 -11.32 28.18
C ASP A 206 7.14 -11.41 29.36
N ASP A 207 6.96 -10.33 30.12
CA ASP A 207 5.98 -10.25 31.21
C ASP A 207 4.53 -10.41 30.72
N VAL A 208 4.14 -9.68 29.67
CA VAL A 208 2.80 -9.75 29.06
C VAL A 208 2.49 -11.15 28.54
N LYS A 209 3.46 -11.81 27.90
CA LYS A 209 3.33 -13.19 27.41
C LYS A 209 3.15 -14.19 28.56
N GLY A 210 3.88 -13.98 29.66
CA GLY A 210 3.72 -14.74 30.89
C GLY A 210 2.29 -14.64 31.44
N ASP A 211 1.71 -13.45 31.41
CA ASP A 211 0.36 -13.20 31.92
C ASP A 211 -0.74 -13.70 30.96
N LEU A 212 -0.59 -13.50 29.65
CA LEU A 212 -1.52 -14.06 28.65
C LEU A 212 -1.63 -15.58 28.79
N LYS A 213 -0.51 -16.28 28.99
CA LYS A 213 -0.47 -17.74 29.17
C LYS A 213 -1.16 -18.20 30.47
N LYS A 214 -1.08 -17.42 31.55
CA LYS A 214 -1.80 -17.72 32.81
C LYS A 214 -3.31 -17.58 32.60
N ILE A 215 -3.74 -16.52 31.92
CA ILE A 215 -5.15 -16.22 31.66
C ILE A 215 -5.77 -17.24 30.69
N GLU A 216 -5.03 -17.71 29.69
CA GLU A 216 -5.46 -18.72 28.70
C GLU A 216 -6.02 -20.01 29.35
N SER A 217 -5.45 -20.38 30.50
CA SER A 217 -5.85 -21.55 31.28
C SER A 217 -7.13 -21.36 32.10
N ALA A 218 -7.55 -20.10 32.30
CA ALA A 218 -8.65 -19.70 33.18
C ALA A 218 -9.88 -19.13 32.45
N VAL A 219 -9.82 -18.99 31.12
CA VAL A 219 -10.91 -18.44 30.31
C VAL A 219 -11.63 -19.49 29.47
N SER A 220 -12.80 -19.10 28.94
CA SER A 220 -13.60 -19.93 28.06
C SER A 220 -12.88 -20.24 26.73
N VAL A 221 -13.37 -21.25 25.99
CA VAL A 221 -12.81 -21.61 24.67
C VAL A 221 -12.93 -20.46 23.67
N GLU A 222 -13.97 -19.63 23.78
CA GLU A 222 -14.20 -18.50 22.89
C GLU A 222 -13.25 -17.33 23.17
N ASP A 223 -12.99 -17.05 24.45
CA ASP A 223 -12.02 -16.03 24.88
C ASP A 223 -10.57 -16.47 24.62
N ARG A 224 -10.30 -17.78 24.67
CA ARG A 224 -8.98 -18.35 24.35
C ARG A 224 -8.54 -17.97 22.94
N ARG A 225 -9.47 -17.92 21.98
CA ARG A 225 -9.17 -17.50 20.60
C ARG A 225 -8.69 -16.04 20.54
N ILE A 226 -9.25 -15.15 21.35
CA ILE A 226 -8.83 -13.73 21.42
C ILE A 226 -7.44 -13.62 22.08
N LEU A 227 -7.18 -14.42 23.12
CA LEU A 227 -5.87 -14.48 23.77
C LEU A 227 -4.78 -15.06 22.85
N GLU A 228 -5.10 -16.06 22.03
CA GLU A 228 -4.20 -16.60 21.00
C GLU A 228 -3.85 -15.55 19.94
N GLU A 229 -4.81 -14.72 19.56
CA GLU A 229 -4.59 -13.59 18.65
C GLU A 229 -3.66 -12.54 19.29
N HIS A 230 -3.86 -12.18 20.56
CA HIS A 230 -2.97 -11.27 21.29
C HIS A 230 -1.57 -11.85 21.48
N ALA A 231 -1.45 -13.14 21.79
CA ALA A 231 -0.16 -13.82 21.90
C ALA A 231 0.59 -13.88 20.56
N THR A 232 -0.15 -13.94 19.44
CA THR A 232 0.42 -13.87 18.10
C THR A 232 0.95 -12.46 17.81
N PHE A 233 0.19 -11.43 18.14
CA PHE A 233 0.63 -10.03 18.06
C PHE A 233 1.90 -9.77 18.89
N VAL A 234 1.95 -10.25 20.15
CA VAL A 234 3.15 -10.13 21.01
C VAL A 234 4.36 -10.84 20.38
N ARG A 235 4.17 -12.03 19.78
CA ARG A 235 5.26 -12.76 19.10
C ARG A 235 5.74 -12.06 17.83
N GLU A 236 4.85 -11.43 17.09
CA GLU A 236 5.20 -10.61 15.93
C GLU A 236 6.01 -9.38 16.35
N MET A 237 5.61 -8.73 17.44
CA MET A 237 6.38 -7.62 18.04
C MET A 237 7.76 -8.06 18.56
N GLU A 238 7.86 -9.20 19.25
CA GLU A 238 9.16 -9.75 19.70
C GLU A 238 10.07 -10.07 18.51
N ARG A 239 9.51 -10.64 17.43
CA ARG A 239 10.25 -10.93 16.19
C ARG A 239 10.75 -9.66 15.53
N GLU A 240 9.93 -8.62 15.48
CA GLU A 240 10.32 -7.29 14.98
C GLU A 240 11.46 -6.68 15.80
N LEU A 241 11.46 -6.89 17.12
CA LEU A 241 12.50 -6.36 18.03
C LEU A 241 13.82 -7.14 17.99
N THR A 242 13.76 -8.45 17.76
CA THR A 242 14.94 -9.36 17.79
C THR A 242 15.61 -9.53 16.42
N SER A 243 14.95 -9.16 15.32
CA SER A 243 15.56 -9.20 13.98
C SER A 243 16.62 -8.11 13.73
N ASP A 244 16.92 -7.28 14.73
CA ASP A 244 17.76 -6.07 14.61
C ASP A 244 19.00 -6.11 15.52
N ASP A 245 19.60 -7.30 15.71
CA ASP A 245 20.89 -7.46 16.39
C ASP A 245 22.04 -6.90 15.51
N GLY A 246 22.17 -5.57 15.46
CA GLY A 246 23.45 -4.90 15.18
C GLY A 246 23.75 -4.49 13.73
N ALA A 247 22.79 -4.50 12.81
CA ALA A 247 22.96 -3.82 11.53
C ALA A 247 22.64 -2.33 11.71
N GLY A 248 23.65 -1.52 12.07
CA GLY A 248 23.51 -0.06 12.02
C GLY A 248 22.90 0.36 10.68
N LEU A 249 21.90 1.24 10.71
CA LEU A 249 21.26 1.74 9.50
C LEU A 249 22.35 2.32 8.58
N ASP A 250 22.69 1.62 7.50
CA ASP A 250 23.71 2.05 6.52
C ASP A 250 23.16 3.12 5.56
N HIS A 251 22.13 3.83 5.99
CA HIS A 251 21.44 4.87 5.25
C HIS A 251 21.16 6.09 6.14
N PRO A 252 21.19 7.31 5.58
CA PRO A 252 20.90 8.51 6.34
C PRO A 252 19.47 8.48 6.90
N VAL A 253 19.33 8.92 8.16
CA VAL A 253 18.03 9.21 8.79
C VAL A 253 17.58 10.59 8.30
N PRO A 254 16.32 10.76 7.84
CA PRO A 254 15.86 12.06 7.36
C PRO A 254 15.67 13.05 8.52
N GLU A 255 15.84 14.33 8.20
CA GLU A 255 15.36 15.41 9.06
C GLU A 255 13.91 15.74 8.67
N LEU A 256 12.99 15.68 9.63
CA LEU A 256 11.62 16.13 9.44
C LEU A 256 11.50 17.63 9.68
N GLU A 257 10.76 18.30 8.80
CA GLU A 257 10.41 19.70 9.01
C GLU A 257 9.57 19.86 10.30
N PRO A 258 9.94 20.76 11.23
CA PRO A 258 9.16 21.00 12.44
C PRO A 258 7.80 21.67 12.16
N GLY A 259 6.82 21.42 13.03
CA GLY A 259 5.55 22.14 13.07
C GLY A 259 4.47 21.70 12.08
N ILE A 260 4.58 20.51 11.46
CA ILE A 260 3.48 19.94 10.66
C ILE A 260 2.30 19.66 11.60
N LYS A 261 1.11 20.16 11.25
CA LYS A 261 -0.12 19.93 12.01
C LYS A 261 -1.08 19.09 11.17
N THR A 262 -1.79 18.17 11.80
CA THR A 262 -2.85 17.38 11.17
C THR A 262 -4.11 18.22 11.00
N VAL A 263 -4.06 19.19 10.07
CA VAL A 263 -5.17 20.08 9.72
C VAL A 263 -5.35 20.16 8.20
N ASN A 264 -6.54 20.55 7.75
CA ASN A 264 -6.94 20.52 6.35
C ASN A 264 -5.92 21.16 5.38
N ASP A 265 -5.50 22.39 5.62
CA ASP A 265 -4.64 23.13 4.68
C ASP A 265 -3.18 22.61 4.66
N GLU A 266 -2.81 21.75 5.61
CA GLU A 266 -1.51 21.07 5.65
C GLU A 266 -1.52 19.74 4.89
N ILE A 267 -2.65 19.31 4.30
CA ILE A 267 -2.76 18.09 3.49
C ILE A 267 -1.63 17.98 2.45
N PRO A 268 -1.29 19.02 1.65
CA PRO A 268 -0.17 18.94 0.71
C PRO A 268 1.17 18.65 1.37
N LYS A 269 1.43 19.24 2.54
CA LYS A 269 2.67 19.06 3.29
C LYS A 269 2.74 17.65 3.89
N ILE A 270 1.68 17.22 4.58
CA ILE A 270 1.55 15.86 5.15
C ILE A 270 1.72 14.82 4.04
N SER A 271 1.07 15.01 2.89
CA SER A 271 1.19 14.12 1.72
C SER A 271 2.64 13.93 1.29
N LYS A 272 3.35 15.05 1.09
CA LYS A 272 4.74 15.05 0.66
C LYS A 272 5.63 14.36 1.69
N THR A 273 5.47 14.68 2.97
CA THR A 273 6.27 14.09 4.05
C THR A 273 6.02 12.58 4.19
N GLN A 274 4.76 12.13 4.13
CA GLN A 274 4.43 10.71 4.19
C GLN A 274 4.99 9.94 2.98
N ILE A 275 4.90 10.51 1.77
CA ILE A 275 5.52 9.94 0.57
C ILE A 275 7.04 9.84 0.71
N ASP A 276 7.69 10.90 1.20
CA ASP A 276 9.15 10.90 1.38
C ASP A 276 9.58 9.86 2.43
N LEU A 277 8.86 9.72 3.54
CA LEU A 277 9.09 8.66 4.54
C LEU A 277 8.87 7.25 3.96
N MET A 278 7.84 7.07 3.13
CA MET A 278 7.58 5.80 2.44
C MET A 278 8.74 5.41 1.53
N VAL A 279 9.20 6.32 0.68
CA VAL A 279 10.32 6.07 -0.26
C VAL A 279 11.58 5.72 0.52
N GLN A 280 11.84 6.44 1.62
CA GLN A 280 12.99 6.15 2.47
C GLN A 280 12.88 4.82 3.20
N SER A 281 11.67 4.41 3.61
CA SER A 281 11.44 3.09 4.20
C SER A 281 11.78 1.96 3.20
N PHE A 282 11.53 2.17 1.91
CA PHE A 282 11.92 1.22 0.87
C PHE A 282 13.42 1.22 0.58
N ALA A 283 14.06 2.41 0.60
CA ALA A 283 15.51 2.53 0.50
C ALA A 283 16.23 1.86 1.68
N ALA A 284 15.62 1.92 2.87
CA ALA A 284 16.06 1.28 4.10
C ALA A 284 15.72 -0.22 4.19
N ASP A 285 15.04 -0.76 3.18
CA ASP A 285 14.56 -2.15 3.16
C ASP A 285 13.60 -2.52 4.31
N PHE A 286 12.89 -1.54 4.87
CA PHE A 286 12.00 -1.71 6.01
C PHE A 286 10.69 -2.45 5.67
N SER A 287 10.20 -2.30 4.45
CA SER A 287 8.97 -2.95 3.98
C SER A 287 9.05 -3.34 2.50
N ARG A 288 8.16 -4.25 2.10
CA ARG A 288 7.90 -4.59 0.68
C ARG A 288 6.59 -3.99 0.20
N ILE A 289 5.71 -3.66 1.13
CA ILE A 289 4.35 -3.21 0.86
C ILE A 289 4.13 -1.91 1.62
N ALA A 290 3.47 -0.96 0.99
CA ALA A 290 2.97 0.23 1.65
C ALA A 290 1.59 0.61 1.15
N THR A 291 0.79 1.24 2.00
CA THR A 291 -0.47 1.86 1.59
C THR A 291 -0.45 3.34 1.93
N LEU A 292 -1.08 4.17 1.11
CA LEU A 292 -1.24 5.61 1.35
C LEU A 292 -2.72 5.96 1.25
N GLN A 293 -3.36 6.17 2.39
CA GLN A 293 -4.78 6.50 2.45
C GLN A 293 -4.99 8.01 2.62
N TYR A 294 -5.66 8.63 1.65
CA TYR A 294 -6.13 10.00 1.80
C TYR A 294 -7.51 10.02 2.44
N THR A 295 -7.60 10.63 3.62
CA THR A 295 -8.85 10.85 4.35
C THR A 295 -9.63 9.55 4.58
N ASN A 296 -10.86 9.48 4.09
CA ASN A 296 -11.80 8.38 4.21
C ASN A 296 -12.79 8.46 3.03
N SER A 297 -13.58 7.42 2.80
CA SER A 297 -14.49 7.33 1.64
C SER A 297 -15.53 8.46 1.55
N VAL A 298 -15.90 9.09 2.66
CA VAL A 298 -16.78 10.28 2.70
C VAL A 298 -16.02 11.56 3.07
N GLY A 299 -14.76 11.65 2.65
CA GLY A 299 -13.83 12.71 3.04
C GLY A 299 -14.28 14.12 2.63
N MET A 300 -14.33 15.02 3.62
CA MET A 300 -14.78 16.42 3.48
C MET A 300 -13.62 17.42 3.36
N ALA A 301 -12.48 17.00 2.79
CA ALA A 301 -11.34 17.90 2.60
C ALA A 301 -11.77 19.12 1.76
N LYS A 302 -11.41 20.32 2.23
CA LYS A 302 -11.60 21.59 1.53
C LYS A 302 -10.30 21.97 0.88
N MET A 303 -10.15 21.72 -0.41
CA MET A 303 -8.85 21.82 -1.09
C MET A 303 -8.51 23.27 -1.49
N ASN A 304 -8.38 24.14 -0.49
CA ASN A 304 -8.12 25.57 -0.64
C ASN A 304 -6.86 25.86 -1.47
N TRP A 305 -5.83 25.02 -1.35
CA TRP A 305 -4.55 25.15 -2.06
C TRP A 305 -4.67 24.97 -3.59
N ILE A 306 -5.77 24.40 -4.09
CA ILE A 306 -6.10 24.35 -5.53
C ILE A 306 -7.34 25.20 -5.88
N GLY A 307 -7.74 26.11 -4.97
CA GLY A 307 -8.87 27.01 -5.16
C GLY A 307 -10.24 26.33 -5.10
N VAL A 308 -10.38 25.26 -4.31
CA VAL A 308 -11.65 24.53 -4.11
C VAL A 308 -12.01 24.57 -2.61
N PRO A 309 -12.76 25.58 -2.14
CA PRO A 309 -13.08 25.75 -0.72
C PRO A 309 -14.24 24.87 -0.22
N GLU A 310 -15.01 24.25 -1.11
CA GLU A 310 -16.11 23.35 -0.75
C GLU A 310 -15.58 21.98 -0.29
N GLY A 311 -16.38 21.25 0.48
CA GLY A 311 -16.04 19.90 0.90
C GLY A 311 -16.04 18.94 -0.29
N HIS A 312 -14.97 18.14 -0.44
CA HIS A 312 -14.84 17.21 -1.56
C HIS A 312 -16.02 16.23 -1.68
N HIS A 313 -16.42 15.57 -0.58
CA HIS A 313 -17.56 14.65 -0.62
C HIS A 313 -18.86 15.38 -1.00
N GLU A 314 -19.13 16.57 -0.46
CA GLU A 314 -20.31 17.38 -0.84
C GLU A 314 -20.34 17.68 -2.34
N LEU A 315 -19.23 18.17 -2.91
CA LEU A 315 -19.11 18.43 -4.35
C LEU A 315 -19.40 17.18 -5.19
N SER A 316 -18.99 16.00 -4.71
CA SER A 316 -19.12 14.76 -5.46
C SER A 316 -20.57 14.35 -5.73
N HIS A 317 -21.54 14.87 -4.95
CA HIS A 317 -22.99 14.62 -5.16
C HIS A 317 -23.60 15.49 -6.26
N ASN A 318 -22.92 16.55 -6.70
CA ASN A 318 -23.50 17.49 -7.66
C ASN A 318 -23.73 16.83 -9.05
N PRO A 319 -24.81 17.22 -9.75
CA PRO A 319 -25.14 16.64 -11.04
C PRO A 319 -24.13 17.04 -12.12
N ASP A 320 -23.98 16.21 -13.15
CA ASP A 320 -23.05 16.49 -14.27
C ASP A 320 -23.37 17.77 -15.05
N SER A 321 -24.59 18.31 -14.91
CA SER A 321 -25.00 19.59 -15.50
C SER A 321 -24.45 20.81 -14.75
N ASP A 322 -23.93 20.63 -13.53
CA ASP A 322 -23.21 21.68 -12.81
C ASP A 322 -21.74 21.69 -13.24
N GLU A 323 -21.47 22.42 -14.32
CA GLU A 323 -20.13 22.52 -14.92
C GLU A 323 -19.09 23.06 -13.94
N ALA A 324 -19.48 23.97 -13.03
CA ALA A 324 -18.56 24.53 -12.04
C ALA A 324 -18.11 23.47 -11.02
N SER A 325 -19.02 22.60 -10.59
CA SER A 325 -18.68 21.47 -9.72
C SER A 325 -17.84 20.42 -10.45
N VAL A 326 -18.15 20.14 -11.72
CA VAL A 326 -17.35 19.24 -12.55
C VAL A 326 -15.92 19.75 -12.70
N GLU A 327 -15.71 21.03 -13.00
CA GLU A 327 -14.37 21.63 -13.11
C GLU A 327 -13.57 21.52 -11.79
N LYS A 328 -14.22 21.75 -10.65
CA LYS A 328 -13.58 21.60 -9.32
C LYS A 328 -13.20 20.15 -9.05
N LEU A 329 -14.09 19.19 -9.33
CA LEU A 329 -13.81 17.77 -9.17
C LEU A 329 -12.67 17.30 -10.10
N ILE A 330 -12.58 17.83 -11.32
CA ILE A 330 -11.44 17.57 -12.21
C ILE A 330 -10.14 18.07 -11.58
N LYS A 331 -10.11 19.29 -11.02
CA LYS A 331 -8.92 19.81 -10.30
C LYS A 331 -8.53 18.92 -9.12
N ILE A 332 -9.51 18.45 -8.35
CA ILE A 332 -9.27 17.52 -7.25
C ILE A 332 -8.68 16.19 -7.76
N ASN A 333 -9.27 15.58 -8.79
CA ASN A 333 -8.75 14.35 -9.38
C ASN A 333 -7.33 14.55 -9.95
N THR A 334 -7.06 15.69 -10.62
CA THR A 334 -5.71 16.05 -11.08
C THR A 334 -4.73 16.15 -9.91
N TRP A 335 -5.12 16.79 -8.81
CA TRP A 335 -4.23 16.94 -7.65
C TRP A 335 -3.85 15.61 -6.99
N PHE A 336 -4.78 14.65 -6.88
CA PHE A 336 -4.43 13.30 -6.43
C PHE A 336 -3.46 12.63 -7.40
N CYS A 337 -3.68 12.79 -8.72
CA CYS A 337 -2.73 12.30 -9.71
C CYS A 337 -1.34 12.96 -9.60
N GLU A 338 -1.25 14.24 -9.20
CA GLU A 338 0.02 14.90 -8.90
C GLU A 338 0.74 14.26 -7.71
N GLN A 339 0.02 13.78 -6.69
CA GLN A 339 0.63 13.06 -5.56
C GLN A 339 1.19 11.70 -6.00
N MET A 340 0.46 10.98 -6.87
CA MET A 340 0.95 9.74 -7.49
C MET A 340 2.20 10.01 -8.34
N ALA A 341 2.20 11.07 -9.15
CA ALA A 341 3.34 11.47 -9.96
C ALA A 341 4.54 11.88 -9.09
N TYR A 342 4.29 12.56 -7.96
CA TYR A 342 5.33 12.89 -6.98
C TYR A 342 5.97 11.62 -6.41
N LEU A 343 5.16 10.66 -5.94
CA LEU A 343 5.66 9.37 -5.45
C LEU A 343 6.46 8.61 -6.52
N ALA A 344 5.95 8.53 -7.75
CA ALA A 344 6.65 7.89 -8.87
C ALA A 344 8.01 8.56 -9.14
N ARG A 345 8.05 9.90 -9.13
CA ARG A 345 9.30 10.65 -9.27
C ARG A 345 10.29 10.35 -8.17
N ARG A 346 9.85 10.38 -6.90
CA ARG A 346 10.73 10.10 -5.75
C ARG A 346 11.30 8.69 -5.80
N LEU A 347 10.50 7.70 -6.20
CA LEU A 347 10.98 6.33 -6.41
C LEU A 347 11.95 6.22 -7.62
N ALA A 348 11.73 6.97 -8.70
CA ALA A 348 12.62 6.98 -9.86
C ALA A 348 13.96 7.67 -9.58
N GLU A 349 13.96 8.71 -8.74
CA GLU A 349 15.16 9.45 -8.30
C GLU A 349 15.97 8.69 -7.24
N THR A 350 15.38 7.68 -6.60
CA THR A 350 16.03 6.93 -5.52
C THR A 350 16.63 5.63 -6.05
N PRO A 351 17.97 5.43 -5.96
CA PRO A 351 18.61 4.19 -6.40
C PRO A 351 18.08 2.94 -5.69
N GLU A 352 18.05 1.80 -6.38
CA GLU A 352 17.71 0.52 -5.74
C GLU A 352 18.83 0.08 -4.77
N PRO A 353 18.54 -0.13 -3.48
CA PRO A 353 19.55 -0.61 -2.53
C PRO A 353 20.07 -2.00 -2.90
N GLY A 354 21.37 -2.09 -3.16
CA GLY A 354 22.04 -3.35 -3.48
C GLY A 354 21.77 -3.88 -4.90
N GLY A 355 21.22 -3.07 -5.81
CA GLY A 355 20.93 -3.46 -7.18
C GLY A 355 21.07 -2.30 -8.19
N PRO A 356 21.02 -2.59 -9.50
CA PRO A 356 20.98 -1.56 -10.52
C PRO A 356 19.60 -0.90 -10.60
N GLY A 357 19.56 0.31 -11.17
CA GLY A 357 18.33 1.04 -11.42
C GLY A 357 17.81 1.82 -10.21
N SER A 358 16.52 2.07 -10.21
CA SER A 358 15.79 2.87 -9.22
C SER A 358 14.78 2.02 -8.45
N LEU A 359 14.31 2.52 -7.30
CA LEU A 359 13.21 1.89 -6.58
C LEU A 359 11.96 1.72 -7.45
N LEU A 360 11.69 2.66 -8.39
CA LEU A 360 10.53 2.55 -9.28
C LEU A 360 10.63 1.33 -10.19
N ASP A 361 11.82 0.88 -10.58
CA ASP A 361 12.04 -0.32 -11.41
C ASP A 361 11.57 -1.60 -10.72
N ASN A 362 11.50 -1.57 -9.39
CA ASN A 362 11.10 -2.69 -8.56
C ASN A 362 9.80 -2.45 -7.79
N THR A 363 9.16 -1.30 -7.98
CA THR A 363 7.92 -0.91 -7.31
C THR A 363 6.81 -0.71 -8.32
N THR A 364 5.59 -1.17 -7.99
CA THR A 364 4.38 -0.73 -8.70
C THR A 364 3.50 0.03 -7.72
N ILE A 365 3.14 1.25 -8.10
CA ILE A 365 2.14 2.08 -7.43
C ILE A 365 0.79 1.78 -8.09
N ILE A 366 -0.23 1.53 -7.29
CA ILE A 366 -1.62 1.39 -7.73
C ILE A 366 -2.41 2.52 -7.10
N TRP A 367 -2.92 3.44 -7.90
CA TRP A 367 -3.93 4.40 -7.48
C TRP A 367 -5.32 3.77 -7.66
N THR A 368 -6.15 3.88 -6.62
CA THR A 368 -7.55 3.44 -6.62
C THR A 368 -8.45 4.36 -5.78
N ASN A 369 -9.75 4.11 -5.85
CA ASN A 369 -10.83 4.83 -5.18
C ASN A 369 -11.92 3.82 -4.76
N GLU A 370 -12.82 4.19 -3.84
CA GLU A 370 -13.96 3.35 -3.47
C GLU A 370 -15.11 3.39 -4.48
N LEU A 371 -15.20 4.46 -5.27
CA LEU A 371 -16.22 4.64 -6.30
C LEU A 371 -15.60 4.85 -7.69
N GLY A 372 -16.34 4.47 -8.74
CA GLY A 372 -16.04 4.87 -10.10
C GLY A 372 -16.45 6.31 -10.42
N LYS A 373 -17.52 6.80 -9.78
CA LYS A 373 -18.06 8.15 -9.96
C LYS A 373 -18.93 8.57 -8.77
N GLY A 374 -18.61 9.71 -8.16
CA GLY A 374 -19.24 10.25 -6.94
C GLY A 374 -20.76 10.31 -6.99
N ASN A 375 -21.35 11.11 -7.89
CA ASN A 375 -22.79 11.41 -7.85
C ASN A 375 -23.71 10.22 -8.10
N SER A 376 -23.20 9.15 -8.72
CA SER A 376 -23.91 7.89 -8.93
C SER A 376 -23.62 6.83 -7.87
N HIS A 377 -22.63 7.07 -7.01
CA HIS A 377 -22.06 6.08 -6.08
C HIS A 377 -21.75 4.74 -6.75
N THR A 378 -21.32 4.74 -8.02
CA THR A 378 -21.14 3.49 -8.76
C THR A 378 -19.93 2.73 -8.26
N LEU A 379 -20.12 1.41 -8.07
CA LEU A 379 -19.05 0.44 -7.82
C LEU A 379 -18.51 -0.17 -9.13
N ASP A 380 -19.02 0.27 -10.28
CA ASP A 380 -18.46 -0.05 -11.59
C ASP A 380 -17.37 0.95 -11.98
N ASP A 381 -16.41 0.50 -12.79
CA ASP A 381 -15.34 1.34 -13.34
C ASP A 381 -14.52 2.04 -12.24
N ILE A 382 -14.10 1.27 -11.24
CA ILE A 382 -13.23 1.75 -10.17
C ILE A 382 -11.89 2.22 -10.80
N PRO A 383 -11.39 3.42 -10.48
CA PRO A 383 -10.23 4.02 -11.12
C PRO A 383 -8.93 3.32 -10.73
N PHE A 384 -8.56 2.24 -11.41
CA PHE A 384 -7.27 1.58 -11.24
C PHE A 384 -6.24 2.12 -12.24
N VAL A 385 -5.25 2.86 -11.73
CA VAL A 385 -4.10 3.37 -12.50
C VAL A 385 -2.82 2.84 -11.84
N LEU A 386 -1.98 2.18 -12.63
CA LEU A 386 -0.73 1.58 -12.17
C LEU A 386 0.46 2.30 -12.78
N VAL A 387 1.50 2.56 -11.98
CA VAL A 387 2.76 3.17 -12.41
C VAL A 387 3.95 2.41 -11.86
N GLY A 388 4.97 2.15 -12.68
CA GLY A 388 6.19 1.44 -12.27
C GLY A 388 6.25 -0.03 -12.72
N ASN A 389 7.35 -0.73 -12.42
CA ASN A 389 7.67 -2.04 -13.02
C ASN A 389 7.80 -3.18 -11.97
N GLY A 390 7.29 -2.99 -10.75
CA GLY A 390 7.34 -3.99 -9.68
C GLY A 390 6.63 -5.30 -10.02
N LEU A 391 5.47 -5.26 -10.67
CA LEU A 391 4.64 -6.44 -10.97
C LEU A 391 5.00 -7.17 -12.28
N ASP A 392 5.94 -6.66 -13.07
CA ASP A 392 6.27 -7.16 -14.41
C ASP A 392 5.09 -7.18 -15.39
N PHE A 393 4.09 -6.32 -15.17
CA PHE A 393 3.03 -6.11 -16.15
C PHE A 393 3.56 -5.34 -17.35
N LYS A 394 3.00 -5.61 -18.53
CA LYS A 394 3.25 -4.82 -19.73
C LYS A 394 2.58 -3.45 -19.60
N MET A 395 3.41 -2.44 -19.36
CA MET A 395 3.03 -1.04 -19.16
C MET A 395 2.80 -0.30 -20.49
N ARG A 396 2.66 1.03 -20.43
CA ARG A 396 2.30 1.92 -21.54
C ARG A 396 1.04 1.43 -22.25
N ARG A 397 -0.05 1.21 -21.51
CA ARG A 397 -1.33 0.77 -22.08
C ARG A 397 -2.53 1.35 -21.33
N SER A 398 -3.60 1.61 -22.07
CA SER A 398 -4.95 1.64 -21.51
C SER A 398 -5.69 0.37 -21.94
N LEU A 399 -6.30 -0.34 -20.99
CA LEU A 399 -7.07 -1.56 -21.23
C LEU A 399 -8.54 -1.33 -20.88
N LYS A 400 -9.43 -1.91 -21.68
CA LYS A 400 -10.88 -1.81 -21.50
C LYS A 400 -11.49 -3.19 -21.29
N TYR A 401 -11.98 -3.41 -20.08
CA TYR A 401 -12.62 -4.66 -19.69
C TYR A 401 -14.14 -4.56 -19.77
N LYS A 402 -14.81 -5.71 -19.89
CA LYS A 402 -16.26 -5.81 -19.85
C LYS A 402 -16.76 -5.97 -18.41
N LYS A 403 -16.55 -4.95 -17.58
CA LYS A 403 -17.02 -4.89 -16.18
C LYS A 403 -16.62 -6.12 -15.34
N VAL A 404 -15.34 -6.49 -15.40
CA VAL A 404 -14.79 -7.65 -14.68
C VAL A 404 -14.70 -7.38 -13.17
N PRO A 405 -14.86 -8.38 -12.30
CA PRO A 405 -14.69 -8.19 -10.86
C PRO A 405 -13.23 -7.88 -10.49
N HIS A 406 -13.03 -6.90 -9.62
CA HIS A 406 -11.70 -6.49 -9.12
C HIS A 406 -10.97 -7.60 -8.37
N ASN A 407 -11.65 -8.62 -7.83
CA ASN A 407 -11.01 -9.81 -7.26
C ASN A 407 -9.99 -10.45 -8.20
N ARG A 408 -10.27 -10.44 -9.51
CA ARG A 408 -9.34 -10.94 -10.54
C ARG A 408 -8.08 -10.09 -10.65
N LEU A 409 -8.22 -8.77 -10.48
CA LEU A 409 -7.09 -7.85 -10.39
C LEU A 409 -6.29 -8.07 -9.09
N LEU A 410 -6.94 -8.28 -7.95
CA LEU A 410 -6.27 -8.61 -6.68
C LEU A 410 -5.43 -9.89 -6.82
N LEU A 411 -5.97 -10.93 -7.46
CA LEU A 411 -5.22 -12.14 -7.82
C LEU A 411 -4.03 -11.84 -8.75
N SER A 412 -4.22 -11.03 -9.79
CA SER A 412 -3.14 -10.63 -10.68
C SER A 412 -2.02 -9.89 -9.93
N ILE A 413 -2.35 -9.03 -8.97
CA ILE A 413 -1.38 -8.31 -8.14
C ILE A 413 -0.57 -9.31 -7.29
N ALA A 414 -1.23 -10.25 -6.62
CA ALA A 414 -0.54 -11.31 -5.88
C ALA A 414 0.39 -12.13 -6.77
N HIS A 415 -0.04 -12.49 -7.99
CA HIS A 415 0.79 -13.22 -8.95
C HIS A 415 1.97 -12.38 -9.45
N GLY A 416 1.77 -11.09 -9.71
CA GLY A 416 2.84 -10.15 -10.07
C GLY A 416 3.88 -10.00 -8.96
N MET A 417 3.44 -10.10 -7.69
CA MET A 417 4.30 -10.17 -6.50
C MET A 417 4.90 -11.57 -6.26
N GLY A 418 4.66 -12.55 -7.13
CA GLY A 418 5.27 -13.89 -7.05
C GLY A 418 4.46 -14.91 -6.25
N HIS A 419 3.28 -14.57 -5.74
CA HIS A 419 2.36 -15.48 -5.05
C HIS A 419 1.48 -16.27 -6.06
N THR A 420 2.11 -16.96 -7.01
CA THR A 420 1.46 -17.64 -8.15
C THR A 420 0.65 -18.90 -7.79
N GLU A 421 0.87 -19.42 -6.58
CA GLU A 421 0.11 -20.54 -6.02
C GLU A 421 -1.29 -20.12 -5.53
N LEU A 422 -1.53 -18.83 -5.25
CA LEU A 422 -2.82 -18.31 -4.82
C LEU A 422 -3.84 -18.44 -5.96
N LYS A 423 -4.85 -19.32 -5.81
CA LYS A 423 -5.83 -19.59 -6.89
C LYS A 423 -7.11 -18.79 -6.81
N ARG A 424 -7.47 -18.31 -5.62
CA ARG A 424 -8.69 -17.54 -5.33
C ARG A 424 -8.37 -16.51 -4.26
N PHE A 425 -9.05 -15.36 -4.32
CA PHE A 425 -8.89 -14.30 -3.33
C PHE A 425 -10.20 -13.50 -3.18
N GLY A 426 -10.57 -13.19 -1.94
CA GLY A 426 -11.86 -12.59 -1.60
C GLY A 426 -13.04 -13.54 -1.85
N ASN A 427 -14.17 -13.00 -2.32
CA ASN A 427 -15.35 -13.79 -2.67
C ASN A 427 -15.04 -14.75 -3.86
N PRO A 428 -15.25 -16.07 -3.68
CA PRO A 428 -14.98 -17.09 -4.71
C PRO A 428 -15.81 -16.93 -5.99
N ASP A 429 -17.00 -16.34 -5.92
CA ASP A 429 -17.90 -16.11 -7.06
C ASP A 429 -17.37 -15.03 -8.01
N HIS A 430 -16.38 -14.26 -7.58
CA HIS A 430 -15.80 -13.16 -8.35
C HIS A 430 -14.38 -13.42 -8.86
N CYS A 431 -13.77 -14.54 -8.46
CA CYS A 431 -12.40 -14.90 -8.86
C CYS A 431 -12.26 -16.27 -9.53
N GLY A 432 -13.38 -16.94 -9.86
CA GLY A 432 -13.38 -18.27 -10.49
C GLY A 432 -12.61 -18.36 -11.81
N ASP A 433 -12.60 -17.28 -12.60
CA ASP A 433 -11.86 -17.17 -13.87
C ASP A 433 -10.35 -16.94 -13.68
N GLY A 434 -9.88 -16.86 -12.44
CA GLY A 434 -8.49 -16.59 -12.11
C GLY A 434 -8.05 -15.13 -12.37
N PRO A 435 -6.73 -14.87 -12.44
CA PRO A 435 -6.19 -13.54 -12.68
C PRO A 435 -6.63 -12.97 -14.04
N LEU A 436 -6.50 -11.65 -14.21
CA LEU A 436 -6.62 -11.01 -15.52
C LEU A 436 -5.49 -11.48 -16.45
N SER A 437 -5.84 -11.86 -17.69
CA SER A 437 -5.00 -12.64 -18.61
C SER A 437 -4.08 -11.81 -19.52
N ASP A 438 -4.26 -10.50 -19.58
CA ASP A 438 -3.67 -9.58 -20.57
C ASP A 438 -2.68 -8.56 -19.94
N LEU A 439 -2.34 -8.77 -18.66
CA LEU A 439 -1.47 -7.87 -17.91
C LEU A 439 0.03 -8.11 -18.17
N THR A 440 0.47 -9.34 -18.44
CA THR A 440 1.90 -9.69 -18.65
C THR A 440 2.29 -9.75 -20.12
#